data_AF-A0A6N3H0L4-F1
#
_entry.id   AF-A0A6N3H0L4-F1
#
_cell.length_a   1.000
_cell.length_b   1.000
_cell.length_c   1.000
_cell.angle_alpha   90.00
_cell.angle_beta   90.00
_cell.angle_gamma   90.00
#
_symmetry.space_group_name_H-M   'P 1'
#
loop_
_entity.id
_entity.type
_entity.pdbx_description
1 polymer ?
#
loop_
_entity_poly.entity_id
_entity_poly.type
_entity_poly.pdbx_seq_one_letter_code
_entity_poly.pdbx_strand_id
1 'polypeptide(L)'
;MEKRCIGKRGLHEKSDFNRAVEDLNGMITSGVISEFGEKLDTDLMRDLIVGAPKLRKKLVIIFDKQSKGMLPAMKRQNEETREEVLSMLDKVVNDVRFCLNPFDYIPVESYFIENGKIQAKDVEKIFEERDNIYLTNEEQKEVYEKCLEVRKVAEELLSMVRKYKVPGGLGSRTFPLDEGLNVRPLAVLECHSKGLFMQG
;
A
#
# COMPACT_ATOMS: atom_id res chain seq x y z
N MET A 1 22.52 2.00 -11.32
CA MET A 1 22.52 3.42 -10.92
C MET A 1 22.22 3.50 -9.45
N GLU A 2 22.99 4.30 -8.71
CA GLU A 2 22.89 4.44 -7.26
C GLU A 2 21.76 5.42 -6.91
N LYS A 3 20.81 4.98 -6.08
CA LYS A 3 19.71 5.81 -5.58
C LYS A 3 20.23 6.71 -4.45
N ARG A 4 19.90 8.00 -4.47
CA ARG A 4 20.27 8.95 -3.40
C ARG A 4 19.02 9.36 -2.61
N CYS A 5 18.96 9.06 -1.31
CA CYS A 5 17.91 9.54 -0.43
C CYS A 5 18.11 11.03 -0.13
N ILE A 6 17.05 11.83 -0.28
CA ILE A 6 17.08 13.29 -0.07
C ILE A 6 16.15 13.79 1.04
N GLY A 7 15.41 12.88 1.67
CA GLY A 7 14.48 13.22 2.74
C GLY A 7 13.40 12.16 2.93
N LYS A 8 12.43 12.48 3.79
CA LYS A 8 11.27 11.65 4.10
C LYS A 8 9.99 12.42 3.84
N ARG A 9 8.92 11.74 3.40
CA ARG A 9 7.60 12.33 3.17
C ARG A 9 6.87 12.64 4.49
N GLY A 10 7.20 11.91 5.56
CA GLY A 10 6.54 12.04 6.86
C GLY A 10 5.16 11.39 6.89
N LEU A 11 4.97 10.30 6.15
CA LEU A 11 3.68 9.60 6.06
C LEU A 11 3.34 8.86 7.37
N HIS A 12 2.14 9.08 7.90
CA HIS A 12 1.61 8.39 9.08
C HIS A 12 0.87 7.08 8.74
N GLU A 13 1.36 6.31 7.76
CA GLU A 13 0.64 5.13 7.22
C GLU A 13 0.64 3.90 8.16
N LYS A 14 1.49 3.88 9.20
CA LYS A 14 1.63 2.71 10.09
C LYS A 14 0.39 2.46 10.94
N SER A 15 -0.26 3.50 11.48
CA SER A 15 -1.48 3.33 12.28
C SER A 15 -2.62 2.78 11.45
N ASP A 16 -2.75 3.26 10.21
CA ASP A 16 -3.80 2.81 9.29
C ASP A 16 -3.57 1.36 8.87
N PHE A 17 -2.31 0.95 8.68
CA PHE A 17 -1.98 -0.45 8.42
C PHE A 17 -2.29 -1.37 9.60
N ASN A 18 -1.93 -0.98 10.82
CA ASN A 18 -2.25 -1.78 12.00
C ASN A 18 -3.76 -1.97 12.13
N ARG A 19 -4.55 -0.93 11.86
CA ARG A 19 -6.01 -1.03 11.82
C ARG A 19 -6.49 -1.96 10.70
N ALA A 20 -5.89 -1.91 9.51
CA ALA A 20 -6.21 -2.85 8.44
C ALA A 20 -5.91 -4.30 8.85
N VAL A 21 -4.82 -4.56 9.57
CA VAL A 21 -4.53 -5.90 10.12
C VAL A 21 -5.56 -6.33 11.17
N GLU A 22 -6.06 -5.40 11.99
CA GLU A 22 -7.16 -5.68 12.92
C GLU A 22 -8.47 -6.00 12.17
N ASP A 23 -8.79 -5.23 11.13
CA ASP A 23 -9.97 -5.48 10.28
C ASP A 23 -9.88 -6.85 9.59
N LEU A 24 -8.69 -7.23 9.10
CA LEU A 24 -8.45 -8.58 8.56
C LEU A 24 -8.73 -9.68 9.57
N ASN A 25 -8.35 -9.48 10.84
CA ASN A 25 -8.66 -10.43 11.91
C ASN A 25 -10.18 -10.56 12.16
N GLY A 26 -10.96 -9.52 11.87
CA GLY A 26 -12.42 -9.56 11.88
C GLY A 26 -13.03 -10.27 10.67
N MET A 27 -12.38 -10.17 9.50
CA MET A 27 -12.85 -10.79 8.25
C MET A 27 -12.49 -12.28 8.16
N ILE A 28 -11.24 -12.63 8.49
CA ILE A 28 -10.69 -13.99 8.37
C ILE A 28 -10.72 -14.66 9.74
N THR A 29 -11.91 -15.08 10.18
CA THR A 29 -12.08 -15.81 11.44
C THR A 29 -12.04 -17.32 11.25
N SER A 30 -11.71 -18.06 12.31
CA SER A 30 -11.75 -19.53 12.27
C SER A 30 -13.13 -20.08 11.86
N GLY A 31 -14.22 -19.40 12.24
CA GLY A 31 -15.58 -19.75 11.84
C GLY A 31 -15.76 -19.64 10.33
N VAL A 32 -15.44 -18.49 9.75
CA VAL A 32 -15.50 -18.28 8.28
C VAL A 32 -14.64 -19.30 7.54
N ILE A 33 -13.43 -19.57 8.01
CA ILE A 33 -12.53 -20.53 7.38
C ILE A 33 -13.05 -21.97 7.47
N SER A 34 -13.74 -22.32 8.55
CA SER A 34 -14.32 -23.65 8.72
C SER A 34 -15.44 -23.96 7.73
N GLU A 35 -16.15 -22.94 7.21
CA GLU A 35 -17.14 -23.09 6.12
C GLU A 35 -16.51 -23.63 4.83
N PHE A 36 -15.20 -23.40 4.64
CA PHE A 36 -14.44 -23.94 3.50
C PHE A 36 -13.80 -25.30 3.81
N GLY A 37 -14.04 -25.88 4.99
CA GLY A 37 -13.44 -27.14 5.42
C GLY A 37 -11.93 -27.07 5.71
N GLU A 38 -11.41 -25.87 5.96
CA GLU A 38 -10.00 -25.62 6.24
C GLU A 38 -9.76 -25.19 7.70
N LYS A 39 -8.48 -25.12 8.08
CA LYS A 39 -8.04 -24.45 9.30
C LYS A 39 -7.27 -23.19 8.95
N LEU A 40 -7.45 -22.14 9.75
CA LEU A 40 -6.70 -20.91 9.58
C LEU A 40 -5.23 -21.14 9.94
N ASP A 41 -4.37 -21.08 8.94
CA ASP A 41 -2.91 -21.07 9.07
C ASP A 41 -2.29 -20.01 8.17
N THR A 42 -0.96 -19.85 8.27
CA THR A 42 -0.22 -18.85 7.51
C THR A 42 -0.34 -19.05 6.00
N ASP A 43 -0.33 -20.28 5.51
CA ASP A 43 -0.36 -20.55 4.07
C ASP A 43 -1.74 -20.24 3.48
N LEU A 44 -2.80 -20.59 4.20
CA LEU A 44 -4.16 -20.28 3.81
C LEU A 44 -4.42 -18.77 3.84
N MET A 45 -4.02 -18.09 4.92
CA MET A 45 -4.17 -16.64 5.03
C MET A 45 -3.47 -15.93 3.86
N ARG A 46 -2.24 -16.33 3.52
CA ARG A 46 -1.52 -15.77 2.37
C ARG A 46 -2.20 -16.08 1.05
N ASP A 47 -2.75 -17.29 0.89
CA ASP A 47 -3.54 -17.65 -0.28
C ASP A 47 -4.75 -16.71 -0.43
N LEU A 48 -5.48 -16.42 0.66
CA LEU A 48 -6.61 -15.48 0.66
C LEU A 48 -6.19 -14.07 0.25
N ILE A 49 -5.06 -13.56 0.77
CA ILE A 49 -4.53 -12.24 0.40
C ILE A 49 -4.27 -12.14 -1.11
N VAL A 50 -3.79 -13.20 -1.75
CA VAL A 50 -3.52 -13.22 -3.21
C VAL A 50 -4.71 -13.66 -4.07
N GLY A 51 -5.91 -13.77 -3.49
CA GLY A 51 -7.14 -14.07 -4.23
C GLY A 51 -7.64 -15.52 -4.13
N ALA A 52 -7.13 -16.29 -3.17
CA ALA A 52 -7.47 -17.66 -2.86
C ALA A 52 -7.33 -18.70 -4.01
N PRO A 53 -6.29 -18.64 -4.87
CA PRO A 53 -6.18 -19.55 -6.00
C PRO A 53 -6.06 -21.02 -5.59
N LYS A 54 -5.34 -21.34 -4.49
CA LYS A 54 -5.18 -22.72 -4.04
C LYS A 54 -6.47 -23.23 -3.39
N LEU A 55 -7.08 -22.44 -2.52
CA LEU A 55 -8.34 -22.80 -1.86
C LEU A 55 -9.45 -23.01 -2.88
N ARG A 56 -9.63 -22.10 -3.84
CA ARG A 56 -10.64 -22.25 -4.89
C ARG A 56 -10.48 -23.57 -5.65
N LYS A 57 -9.25 -23.88 -6.07
CA LYS A 57 -8.95 -25.14 -6.77
C LYS A 57 -9.26 -26.36 -5.91
N LYS A 58 -8.94 -26.30 -4.61
CA LYS A 58 -9.21 -27.39 -3.66
C LYS A 58 -10.71 -27.62 -3.48
N LEU A 59 -11.50 -26.56 -3.29
CA LEU A 59 -12.97 -26.63 -3.16
C LEU A 59 -13.61 -27.26 -4.40
N VAL A 60 -13.23 -26.82 -5.60
CA VAL A 60 -13.75 -27.41 -6.85
C VAL A 60 -13.48 -28.92 -6.91
N ILE A 61 -12.26 -29.36 -6.56
CA ILE A 61 -11.92 -30.79 -6.54
C ILE A 61 -12.75 -31.57 -5.50
N ILE A 62 -13.05 -30.98 -4.34
CA ILE A 62 -13.86 -31.62 -3.30
C ILE A 62 -15.30 -31.82 -3.81
N PHE A 63 -15.91 -30.78 -4.36
CA PHE A 63 -17.26 -30.86 -4.92
C PHE A 63 -17.35 -31.83 -6.10
N ASP A 64 -16.38 -31.82 -7.02
CA ASP A 64 -16.33 -32.76 -8.14
C ASP A 64 -16.22 -34.23 -7.68
N LYS A 65 -15.47 -34.48 -6.61
CA LYS A 65 -15.36 -35.82 -6.00
C LYS A 65 -16.67 -36.23 -5.33
N GLN A 66 -17.31 -35.33 -4.59
CA GLN A 66 -18.60 -35.60 -3.94
C GLN A 66 -19.70 -35.91 -4.96
N SER A 67 -19.71 -35.21 -6.10
CA SER A 67 -20.67 -35.44 -7.19
C SER A 67 -20.58 -36.83 -7.84
N LYS A 68 -19.50 -37.60 -7.65
CA LYS A 68 -19.36 -38.93 -8.26
C LYS A 68 -20.30 -39.94 -7.60
N GLY A 69 -21.13 -40.60 -8.41
CA GLY A 69 -22.08 -41.61 -7.93
C GLY A 69 -23.36 -41.06 -7.30
N MET A 70 -23.52 -39.73 -7.23
CA MET A 70 -24.76 -39.10 -6.76
C MET A 70 -25.90 -39.24 -7.78
N LEU A 71 -27.13 -39.35 -7.26
CA LEU A 71 -28.34 -39.26 -8.06
C LEU A 71 -28.50 -37.86 -8.68
N PRO A 72 -29.21 -37.69 -9.82
CA PRO A 72 -29.33 -36.40 -10.49
C PRO A 72 -29.85 -35.25 -9.61
N ALA A 73 -30.82 -35.51 -8.72
CA ALA A 73 -31.32 -34.51 -7.78
C ALA A 73 -30.25 -34.05 -6.76
N MET A 74 -29.45 -35.01 -6.25
CA MET A 74 -28.36 -34.72 -5.33
C MET A 74 -27.21 -33.96 -6.01
N LYS A 75 -26.96 -34.23 -7.29
CA LYS A 75 -25.97 -33.46 -8.07
C LYS A 75 -26.36 -31.99 -8.20
N ARG A 76 -27.62 -31.70 -8.51
CA ARG A 76 -28.13 -30.31 -8.57
C ARG A 76 -27.98 -29.59 -7.24
N GLN A 77 -28.37 -30.25 -6.14
CA GLN A 77 -28.19 -29.69 -4.81
C GLN A 77 -26.71 -29.44 -4.48
N ASN A 78 -25.82 -30.35 -4.87
CA ASN A 78 -24.37 -30.18 -4.67
C ASN A 78 -23.79 -29.04 -5.52
N GLU A 79 -24.32 -28.81 -6.73
CA GLU A 79 -23.97 -27.67 -7.58
C GLU A 79 -24.42 -26.35 -6.95
N GLU A 80 -25.64 -26.26 -6.43
CA GLU A 80 -26.14 -25.08 -5.70
C GLU A 80 -25.27 -24.77 -4.47
N THR A 81 -24.97 -25.78 -3.64
CA THR A 81 -24.07 -25.60 -2.48
C THR A 81 -22.66 -25.17 -2.91
N ARG A 82 -22.14 -25.72 -4.02
CA ARG A 82 -20.84 -25.31 -4.57
C ARG A 82 -20.84 -23.83 -4.95
N GLU A 83 -21.89 -23.35 -5.62
CA GLU A 83 -22.00 -21.94 -6.00
C GLU A 83 -22.08 -21.02 -4.78
N GLU A 84 -22.86 -21.39 -3.76
CA GLU A 84 -22.95 -20.64 -2.51
C GLU A 84 -21.59 -20.53 -1.80
N VAL A 85 -20.87 -21.64 -1.66
CA VAL A 85 -19.55 -21.67 -1.01
C VAL A 85 -18.52 -20.86 -1.80
N LEU A 86 -18.52 -20.95 -3.13
CA LEU A 86 -17.61 -20.16 -3.96
C LEU A 86 -17.94 -18.66 -3.91
N SER A 87 -19.22 -18.30 -3.88
CA SER A 87 -19.68 -16.92 -3.71
C SER A 87 -19.26 -16.34 -2.36
N MET A 88 -19.35 -17.15 -1.28
CA MET A 88 -18.84 -16.76 0.04
C MET A 88 -17.33 -16.53 0.01
N LEU A 89 -16.57 -17.40 -0.66
CA LEU A 89 -15.12 -17.22 -0.84
C LEU A 89 -14.81 -15.93 -1.59
N ASP A 90 -15.53 -15.66 -2.69
CA ASP A 90 -15.38 -14.44 -3.48
C ASP A 90 -15.61 -13.18 -2.64
N LYS A 91 -16.62 -13.20 -1.76
CA LYS A 91 -16.87 -12.10 -0.83
C LYS A 91 -15.69 -11.88 0.12
N VAL A 92 -15.21 -12.94 0.78
CA VAL A 92 -14.07 -12.84 1.70
C VAL A 92 -12.82 -12.30 0.99
N VAL A 93 -12.52 -12.82 -0.20
CA VAL A 93 -11.38 -12.35 -1.00
C VAL A 93 -11.51 -10.87 -1.36
N ASN A 94 -12.70 -10.42 -1.76
CA ASN A 94 -12.93 -9.02 -2.10
C ASN A 94 -12.79 -8.10 -0.88
N ASP A 95 -13.31 -8.50 0.29
CA ASP A 95 -13.19 -7.74 1.53
C ASP A 95 -11.72 -7.62 1.96
N VAL A 96 -10.96 -8.72 1.90
CA VAL A 96 -9.52 -8.75 2.18
C VAL A 96 -8.75 -7.84 1.22
N ARG A 97 -9.04 -7.94 -0.08
CA ARG A 97 -8.39 -7.11 -1.11
C ARG A 97 -8.69 -5.63 -0.89
N PHE A 98 -9.94 -5.27 -0.58
CA PHE A 98 -10.31 -3.88 -0.32
C PHE A 98 -9.60 -3.33 0.92
N CYS A 99 -9.53 -4.12 1.99
CA CYS A 99 -8.83 -3.77 3.22
C CYS A 99 -7.33 -3.51 3.00
N LEU A 100 -6.67 -4.35 2.19
CA LEU A 100 -5.23 -4.26 1.94
C LEU A 100 -4.84 -3.40 0.74
N ASN A 101 -5.79 -2.92 -0.07
CA ASN A 101 -5.50 -2.15 -1.28
C ASN A 101 -4.60 -0.91 -1.04
N PRO A 102 -4.73 -0.14 0.05
CA PRO A 102 -3.81 0.97 0.34
C PRO A 102 -2.36 0.52 0.62
N PHE A 103 -2.16 -0.76 0.90
CA PHE A 103 -0.92 -1.38 1.35
C PHE A 103 -0.44 -2.50 0.42
N ASP A 104 -0.82 -2.44 -0.87
CA ASP A 104 -0.50 -3.42 -1.91
C ASP A 104 1.01 -3.68 -2.12
N TYR A 105 1.83 -2.76 -1.65
CA TYR A 105 3.28 -2.81 -1.66
C TYR A 105 3.89 -3.66 -0.53
N ILE A 106 3.10 -4.05 0.48
CA ILE A 106 3.56 -4.94 1.54
C ILE A 106 3.56 -6.38 0.99
N PRO A 107 4.71 -7.06 0.95
CA PRO A 107 4.79 -8.43 0.44
C PRO A 107 3.90 -9.38 1.25
N VAL A 108 3.25 -10.32 0.58
CA VAL A 108 2.37 -11.32 1.23
C VAL A 108 3.13 -12.18 2.25
N GLU A 109 4.43 -12.38 2.04
CA GLU A 109 5.34 -13.11 2.93
C GLU A 109 5.54 -12.41 4.28
N SER A 110 5.21 -11.11 4.36
CA SER A 110 5.24 -10.33 5.60
C SER A 110 4.13 -10.75 6.55
N TYR A 111 3.02 -11.28 6.05
CA TYR A 111 1.88 -11.70 6.86
C TYR A 111 2.09 -13.12 7.39
N PHE A 112 1.64 -13.39 8.62
CA PHE A 112 1.66 -14.71 9.25
C PHE A 112 0.56 -14.86 10.31
N ILE A 113 0.25 -16.10 10.68
CA ILE A 113 -0.65 -16.39 11.82
C ILE A 113 0.19 -16.63 13.07
N GLU A 114 -0.15 -15.93 14.15
CA GLU A 114 0.40 -16.14 15.50
C GLU A 114 -0.74 -16.07 16.51
N ASN A 115 -0.81 -17.07 17.40
CA ASN A 115 -1.88 -17.20 18.40
C ASN A 115 -3.31 -17.10 17.80
N GLY A 116 -3.50 -17.64 16.59
CA GLY A 116 -4.78 -17.63 15.89
C GLY A 116 -5.17 -16.27 15.30
N LYS A 117 -4.26 -15.28 15.30
CA LYS A 117 -4.45 -13.95 14.72
C LYS A 117 -3.46 -13.69 13.60
N ILE A 118 -3.88 -12.89 12.64
CA ILE A 118 -3.05 -12.36 11.57
C ILE A 118 -2.15 -11.28 12.17
N GLN A 119 -0.86 -11.41 11.89
CA GLN A 119 0.21 -10.48 12.22
C GLN A 119 1.03 -10.17 10.96
N ALA A 120 1.83 -9.10 11.01
CA ALA A 120 2.75 -8.77 9.94
C ALA A 120 4.14 -8.41 10.51
N LYS A 121 5.20 -8.91 9.86
CA LYS A 121 6.60 -8.68 10.25
C LYS A 121 7.33 -7.81 9.23
N ASP A 122 8.47 -7.26 9.63
CA ASP A 122 9.35 -6.45 8.79
C ASP A 122 8.70 -5.19 8.17
N VAL A 123 7.48 -4.86 8.60
CA VAL A 123 6.68 -3.78 8.02
C VAL A 123 7.26 -2.40 8.31
N GLU A 124 7.94 -2.25 9.44
CA GLU A 124 8.60 -0.99 9.83
C GLU A 124 9.64 -0.55 8.81
N LYS A 125 10.49 -1.47 8.36
CA LYS A 125 11.49 -1.18 7.33
C LYS A 125 10.85 -0.86 5.99
N ILE A 126 9.73 -1.52 5.66
CA ILE A 126 8.98 -1.27 4.43
C ILE A 126 8.39 0.14 4.44
N PHE A 127 7.78 0.56 5.57
CA PHE A 127 7.29 1.93 5.74
C PHE A 127 8.42 2.96 5.68
N GLU A 128 9.52 2.72 6.39
CA GLU A 128 10.68 3.63 6.38
C GLU A 128 11.25 3.80 4.98
N GLU A 129 11.35 2.71 4.21
CA GLU A 129 11.86 2.75 2.84
C GLU A 129 10.90 3.44 1.87
N ARG A 130 9.58 3.26 2.06
CA ARG A 130 8.56 3.94 1.27
C ARG A 130 8.47 5.44 1.59
N ASP A 131 8.71 5.81 2.85
CA ASP A 131 8.71 7.19 3.29
C ASP A 131 9.92 7.96 2.74
N ASN A 132 11.00 7.27 2.37
CA ASN A 132 12.18 7.89 1.78
C ASN A 132 11.89 8.44 0.37
N ILE A 133 12.41 9.64 0.11
CA ILE A 133 12.36 10.29 -1.20
C ILE A 133 13.71 10.06 -1.89
N TYR A 134 13.68 9.37 -3.03
CA TYR A 134 14.89 8.97 -3.76
C TYR A 134 15.02 9.68 -5.10
N LEU A 135 16.23 10.17 -5.39
CA LEU A 135 16.67 10.49 -6.74
C LEU A 135 17.13 9.20 -7.43
N THR A 136 16.52 8.89 -8.56
CA THR A 136 16.68 7.65 -9.32
C THR A 136 17.33 7.84 -10.68
N ASN A 137 17.45 9.08 -11.19
CA ASN A 137 18.18 9.38 -12.42
C ASN A 137 19.03 10.66 -12.35
N GLU A 138 19.89 10.87 -13.35
CA GLU A 138 20.82 12.01 -13.38
C GLU A 138 20.08 13.34 -13.59
N GLU A 139 19.00 13.34 -14.39
CA GLU A 139 18.17 14.51 -14.64
C GLU A 139 17.51 15.02 -13.34
N GLN A 140 17.01 14.11 -12.51
CA GLN A 140 16.48 14.45 -11.18
C GLN A 140 17.56 15.01 -10.26
N LYS A 141 18.79 14.48 -10.31
CA LYS A 141 19.90 15.00 -9.51
C LYS A 141 20.25 16.42 -9.91
N GLU A 142 20.37 16.70 -11.20
CA GLU A 142 20.68 18.04 -11.71
C GLU A 142 19.61 19.06 -11.32
N VAL A 143 18.32 18.72 -11.51
CA VAL A 143 17.21 19.60 -11.10
C VAL A 143 17.18 19.81 -9.58
N TYR A 144 17.42 18.76 -8.79
CA TYR A 144 17.44 18.87 -7.33
C TYR A 144 18.59 19.75 -6.84
N GLU A 145 19.78 19.64 -7.43
CA GLU A 145 20.92 20.50 -7.10
C GLU A 145 20.62 21.97 -7.40
N LYS A 146 19.96 22.27 -8.53
CA LYS A 146 19.48 23.62 -8.82
C LYS A 146 18.42 24.12 -7.84
N CYS A 147 17.54 23.25 -7.37
CA CYS A 147 16.62 23.62 -6.29
C CYS A 147 17.36 24.00 -4.99
N LEU A 148 18.44 23.30 -4.64
CA LEU A 148 19.26 23.64 -3.47
C LEU A 148 19.95 25.00 -3.61
N GLU A 149 20.45 25.35 -4.79
CA GLU A 149 21.01 26.67 -5.08
C GLU A 149 19.96 27.77 -4.87
N VAL A 150 18.76 27.61 -5.44
CA VAL A 150 17.64 28.55 -5.26
C VAL A 150 17.26 28.66 -3.78
N ARG A 151 17.26 27.54 -3.05
CA ARG A 151 16.97 27.53 -1.60
C ARG A 151 17.91 28.44 -0.83
N LYS A 152 19.22 28.32 -1.09
CA LYS A 152 20.24 29.12 -0.44
C LYS A 152 20.01 30.61 -0.66
N VAL A 153 19.76 31.01 -1.91
CA VAL A 153 19.48 32.42 -2.26
C VAL A 153 18.19 32.91 -1.56
N ALA A 154 17.15 32.10 -1.52
CA ALA A 154 15.90 32.44 -0.84
C ALA A 154 16.09 32.59 0.69
N GLU A 155 16.90 31.74 1.32
CA GLU A 155 17.26 31.84 2.74
C GLU A 155 18.06 33.11 3.05
N GLU A 156 19.00 33.50 2.17
CA GLU A 156 19.75 34.75 2.27
C GLU A 156 18.83 35.97 2.16
N LEU A 157 17.92 35.98 1.17
CA LEU A 157 16.93 37.04 1.02
C LEU A 157 16.01 37.14 2.24
N LEU A 158 15.55 36.00 2.78
CA LEU A 158 14.75 35.95 4.00
C LEU A 158 15.49 36.55 5.20
N SER A 159 16.78 36.26 5.35
CA SER A 159 17.63 36.84 6.38
C SER A 159 17.70 38.36 6.25
N MET A 160 17.85 38.88 5.03
CA MET A 160 17.85 40.32 4.77
C MET A 160 16.50 40.97 5.07
N VAL A 161 15.39 40.42 4.60
CA VAL A 161 14.03 40.91 4.89
C VAL A 161 13.80 41.01 6.40
N ARG A 162 14.22 39.99 7.17
CA ARG A 162 14.15 39.98 8.64
C ARG A 162 15.05 41.06 9.26
N LYS A 163 16.31 41.15 8.82
CA LYS A 163 17.28 42.15 9.31
C LYS A 163 16.78 43.58 9.12
N TYR A 164 16.22 43.87 7.95
CA TYR A 164 15.76 45.20 7.57
C TYR A 164 14.28 45.46 7.89
N LYS A 165 13.58 44.47 8.49
CA LYS A 165 12.16 44.54 8.89
C LYS A 165 11.23 44.99 7.76
N VAL A 166 11.46 44.51 6.54
CA VAL A 166 10.64 44.89 5.36
C VAL A 166 9.25 44.25 5.48
N PRO A 167 8.15 45.03 5.60
CA PRO A 167 6.80 44.49 5.71
C PRO A 167 6.38 43.81 4.40
N GLY A 168 5.70 42.66 4.48
CA GLY A 168 5.12 42.00 3.31
C GLY A 168 6.08 41.27 2.36
N GLY A 169 7.40 41.26 2.63
CA GLY A 169 8.42 40.69 1.72
C GLY A 169 8.40 39.16 1.52
N LEU A 170 7.36 38.44 1.98
CA LEU A 170 7.32 36.97 2.01
C LEU A 170 5.94 36.38 1.65
N GLY A 171 5.10 37.13 0.93
CA GLY A 171 3.80 36.65 0.46
C GLY A 171 3.96 35.55 -0.59
N SER A 172 3.99 34.30 -0.14
CA SER A 172 4.22 33.06 -0.89
C SER A 172 5.66 32.90 -1.43
N ARG A 173 6.37 31.86 -0.97
CA ARG A 173 7.73 31.48 -1.42
C ARG A 173 7.73 30.87 -2.83
N THR A 174 6.82 31.33 -3.68
CA THR A 174 6.62 30.81 -5.02
C THR A 174 7.24 31.80 -5.97
N PHE A 175 8.29 31.39 -6.66
CA PHE A 175 8.83 32.14 -7.77
C PHE A 175 8.21 31.56 -9.04
N PRO A 176 7.12 32.18 -9.57
CA PRO A 176 6.57 31.75 -10.84
C PRO A 176 7.61 32.06 -11.93
N LEU A 177 7.98 31.03 -12.68
CA LEU A 177 8.73 31.17 -13.93
C LEU A 177 7.75 31.02 -15.10
N ASP A 178 8.20 31.42 -16.29
CA ASP A 178 7.49 31.16 -17.53
C ASP A 178 7.19 29.65 -17.67
N GLU A 179 6.12 29.32 -18.40
CA GLU A 179 5.61 27.93 -18.57
C GLU A 179 5.02 27.28 -17.30
N GLY A 180 4.77 28.04 -16.24
CA GLY A 180 4.04 27.56 -15.05
C GLY A 180 4.89 26.78 -14.04
N LEU A 181 6.21 26.85 -14.17
CA LEU A 181 7.13 26.25 -13.20
C LEU A 181 7.18 27.08 -11.92
N ASN A 182 6.73 26.50 -10.81
CA ASN A 182 6.82 27.08 -9.48
C ASN A 182 7.91 26.37 -8.69
N VAL A 183 9.05 27.02 -8.45
CA VAL A 183 10.15 26.41 -7.69
C VAL A 183 9.92 26.64 -6.19
N ARG A 184 9.75 25.54 -5.45
CA ARG A 184 9.63 25.54 -3.98
C ARG A 184 10.60 24.52 -3.39
N PRO A 185 11.85 24.93 -3.11
CA PRO A 185 12.90 23.99 -2.73
C PRO A 185 12.65 23.22 -1.42
N LEU A 186 11.81 23.77 -0.53
CA LEU A 186 11.42 23.14 0.74
C LEU A 186 10.18 22.24 0.62
N ALA A 187 9.60 22.15 -0.57
CA ALA A 187 8.31 21.54 -0.80
C ALA A 187 8.39 20.27 -1.64
N VAL A 188 9.58 19.74 -1.93
CA VAL A 188 9.70 18.47 -2.68
C VAL A 188 9.04 17.35 -1.87
N LEU A 189 7.96 16.81 -2.41
CA LEU A 189 7.18 15.73 -1.80
C LEU A 189 7.54 14.38 -2.41
N GLU A 190 7.68 14.32 -3.74
CA GLU A 190 7.94 13.05 -4.44
C GLU A 190 8.93 13.22 -5.60
N CYS A 191 9.58 12.11 -5.98
CA CYS A 191 10.41 12.00 -7.17
C CYS A 191 9.82 10.92 -8.08
N HIS A 192 9.57 11.26 -9.34
CA HIS A 192 9.06 10.32 -10.36
C HIS A 192 9.98 10.30 -11.56
N SER A 193 9.92 9.24 -12.37
CA SER A 193 10.71 9.14 -13.61
C SER A 193 10.53 10.31 -14.57
N LYS A 194 9.46 11.11 -14.40
CA LYS A 194 9.13 12.28 -15.21
C LYS A 194 9.46 13.63 -14.55
N GLY A 195 10.01 13.66 -13.32
CA GLY A 195 10.37 14.91 -12.63
C GLY A 195 10.13 14.89 -11.12
N LEU A 196 10.21 16.07 -10.49
CA LEU A 196 9.97 16.28 -9.06
C LEU A 196 8.53 16.81 -8.83
N PHE A 197 7.84 16.27 -7.83
CA PHE A 197 6.55 16.79 -7.37
C PHE A 197 6.77 17.67 -6.13
N MET A 198 6.22 18.89 -6.15
CA MET A 198 6.38 19.88 -5.08
C MET A 198 5.03 20.35 -4.52
N GLN A 199 4.94 20.62 -3.22
CA GLN A 199 3.73 21.15 -2.57
C GLN A 199 3.41 22.56 -3.08
N GLY A 200 2.24 22.70 -3.72
CA GLY A 200 1.69 23.94 -4.29
C GLY A 200 1.12 24.93 -3.29
#